data_AF-A0A5C5BD72-F1
#
_entry.id   AF-A0A5C5BD72-F1
#
_cell.length_a   1.000
_cell.length_b   1.000
_cell.length_c   1.000
_cell.angle_alpha   90.00
_cell.angle_beta   90.00
_cell.angle_gamma   90.00
#
_symmetry.space_group_name_H-M   'P 1'
#
loop_
_entity.id
_entity.type
_entity.pdbx_description
1 polymer ?
#
loop_
_entity_poly.entity_id
_entity_poly.type
_entity_poly.pdbx_seq_one_letter_code
_entity_poly.pdbx_strand_id
1 'polypeptide(L)' 'MGIDDKFEAKAQDASGNVKETVGKATDDEQLEAEGKSDQLKASLKEAGEDIKDAASNVADKVKNAFDKH' A
#
# COMPACT_ATOMS: atom_id res chain seq x y z
N MET A 1 42.54 5.40 29.53
CA MET A 1 41.60 4.74 28.61
C MET A 1 40.22 4.93 29.19
N GLY A 2 39.63 6.03 28.77
CA GLY A 2 38.77 6.88 29.56
C GLY A 2 37.35 6.85 29.06
N ILE A 3 36.53 7.62 29.75
CA ILE A 3 35.10 7.79 29.50
C ILE A 3 34.86 8.29 28.07
N ASP A 4 35.85 8.95 27.46
CA ASP A 4 35.87 9.45 26.08
C ASP A 4 35.66 8.34 25.02
N ASP A 5 36.33 7.19 25.13
CA ASP A 5 36.11 6.05 24.21
C ASP A 5 34.67 5.52 24.30
N LYS A 6 34.09 5.50 25.51
CA LYS A 6 32.71 5.05 25.73
C LYS A 6 31.69 6.10 25.29
N PHE A 7 32.05 7.37 25.35
CA PHE A 7 31.18 8.48 24.95
C PHE A 7 31.15 8.64 23.43
N GLU A 8 32.30 8.51 22.77
CA GLU A 8 32.40 8.55 21.30
C GLU A 8 31.69 7.36 20.66
N ALA A 9 31.85 6.15 21.22
CA ALA A 9 31.09 4.98 20.79
C ALA A 9 29.57 5.19 20.95
N LYS A 10 29.11 5.71 22.10
CA LYS A 10 27.68 6.01 22.30
C LYS A 10 27.17 7.15 21.44
N ALA A 11 27.98 8.15 21.14
CA ALA A 11 27.60 9.28 20.30
C ALA A 11 27.47 8.87 18.83
N GLN A 12 28.37 8.01 18.32
CA GLN A 12 28.22 7.41 17.00
C GLN A 12 26.98 6.51 16.92
N ASP A 13 26.72 5.70 17.95
CA ASP A 13 25.52 4.86 18.01
C ASP A 13 24.24 5.70 18.05
N ALA A 14 24.23 6.80 18.82
CA ALA A 14 23.10 7.71 18.88
C ALA A 14 22.90 8.48 17.56
N SER A 15 23.97 8.96 16.93
CA SER A 15 23.88 9.68 15.65
C SER A 15 23.49 8.74 14.51
N GLY A 16 23.97 7.51 14.52
CA GLY A 16 23.57 6.44 13.60
C GLY A 16 22.10 6.09 13.75
N ASN A 17 21.62 5.88 14.98
CA ASN A 17 20.20 5.65 15.26
C ASN A 17 19.33 6.84 14.87
N VAL A 18 19.77 8.08 15.07
CA VAL A 18 19.02 9.28 14.64
C VAL A 18 18.94 9.36 13.12
N LYS A 19 20.03 9.10 12.40
CA LYS A 19 20.01 9.09 10.92
C LYS A 19 19.19 7.92 10.35
N GLU A 20 19.24 6.75 10.97
CA GLU A 20 18.41 5.61 10.55
C GLU A 20 16.94 5.86 10.89
N THR A 21 16.64 6.44 12.05
CA THR A 21 15.26 6.77 12.44
C THR A 21 14.70 7.90 11.57
N VAL A 22 15.48 8.95 11.29
CA VAL A 22 15.07 10.03 10.37
C VAL A 22 15.00 9.52 8.94
N GLY A 23 15.88 8.60 8.52
CA GLY A 23 15.80 7.97 7.20
C GLY A 23 14.61 7.03 7.03
N LYS A 24 14.19 6.34 8.10
CA LYS A 24 12.94 5.55 8.16
C LYS A 24 11.70 6.40 8.44
N ALA A 25 11.83 7.60 9.00
CA ALA A 25 10.72 8.51 9.30
C ALA A 25 10.48 9.53 8.18
N THR A 26 11.52 9.85 7.39
CA THR A 26 11.45 10.29 5.99
C THR A 26 11.38 9.05 5.08
N ASP A 27 10.64 8.04 5.54
CA ASP A 27 9.86 7.21 4.63
C ASP A 27 9.20 8.21 3.67
N ASP A 28 9.41 8.06 2.37
CA ASP A 28 8.67 8.80 1.36
C ASP A 28 7.23 8.23 1.34
N GLU A 29 6.57 8.33 2.50
CA GLU A 29 5.25 7.79 2.84
C GLU A 29 4.22 8.35 1.87
N GLN A 30 4.44 9.56 1.33
CA GLN A 30 3.63 10.11 0.26
C GLN A 30 3.77 9.31 -1.05
N LEU A 31 4.99 9.02 -1.52
CA LEU A 31 5.19 8.28 -2.76
C LEU A 31 4.79 6.80 -2.64
N GLU A 32 5.05 6.15 -1.50
CA GLU A 32 4.59 4.78 -1.26
C GLU A 32 3.08 4.68 -1.03
N ALA A 33 2.45 5.64 -0.36
CA ALA A 33 1.01 5.65 -0.17
C ALA A 33 0.25 5.96 -1.46
N GLU A 34 0.74 6.90 -2.29
CA GLU A 34 0.16 7.15 -3.61
C GLU A 34 0.28 5.92 -4.51
N GLY A 35 1.47 5.30 -4.59
CA GLY A 35 1.68 4.08 -5.37
C GLY A 35 0.81 2.89 -4.93
N LYS A 36 0.72 2.63 -3.62
CA LYS A 36 -0.14 1.56 -3.08
C LYS A 36 -1.63 1.88 -3.26
N SER A 37 -2.03 3.13 -3.13
CA SER A 37 -3.42 3.56 -3.35
C SER A 37 -3.83 3.40 -4.82
N ASP A 38 -2.96 3.75 -5.77
CA ASP A 38 -3.20 3.56 -7.19
C ASP A 38 -3.27 2.07 -7.56
N GLN A 39 -2.36 1.24 -7.04
CA GLN A 39 -2.42 -0.21 -7.25
C GLN A 39 -3.68 -0.86 -6.65
N LEU A 40 -4.11 -0.40 -5.48
CA LEU A 40 -5.34 -0.87 -4.84
C LEU A 40 -6.56 -0.47 -5.66
N LYS A 41 -6.63 0.79 -6.12
CA LYS A 41 -7.71 1.28 -6.98
C LYS A 41 -7.76 0.53 -8.30
N ALA A 42 -6.62 0.25 -8.92
CA ALA A 42 -6.55 -0.53 -10.15
C ALA A 42 -7.08 -1.95 -9.94
N SER A 43 -6.62 -2.64 -8.89
CA SER A 43 -7.07 -4.00 -8.55
C SER A 43 -8.58 -4.06 -8.21
N LEU A 44 -9.09 -3.07 -7.47
CA LEU A 44 -10.51 -2.98 -7.13
C LEU A 44 -11.38 -2.67 -8.35
N LYS A 45 -10.90 -1.85 -9.27
CA LYS A 45 -11.61 -1.53 -10.50
C LYS A 45 -11.69 -2.74 -11.41
N GLU A 46 -10.59 -3.45 -11.61
CA GLU A 46 -10.55 -4.67 -12.43
C GLU A 46 -11.49 -5.74 -11.87
N ALA A 47 -11.39 -6.05 -10.57
CA ALA A 47 -12.28 -7.00 -9.91
C ALA A 47 -13.76 -6.56 -9.93
N GLY A 48 -14.02 -5.26 -9.83
CA GLY A 48 -15.36 -4.70 -9.91
C GLY A 48 -15.97 -4.78 -11.31
N GLU A 49 -15.15 -4.59 -12.35
CA GLU A 49 -15.57 -4.73 -13.75
C GLU A 49 -15.87 -6.20 -14.09
N ASP A 50 -15.05 -7.15 -13.65
CA ASP A 50 -15.29 -8.59 -13.83
C ASP A 50 -16.59 -9.06 -13.14
N ILE A 51 -16.81 -8.64 -11.88
CA ILE A 51 -18.04 -8.98 -11.14
C ILE A 51 -19.26 -8.36 -11.81
N LYS A 52 -19.16 -7.10 -12.27
CA LYS A 52 -20.26 -6.41 -12.94
C LYS A 52 -20.61 -7.08 -14.27
N ASP A 53 -19.62 -7.50 -15.05
CA ASP A 53 -19.84 -8.17 -16.33
C ASP A 53 -20.50 -9.55 -16.13
N ALA A 54 -20.02 -10.33 -15.15
CA ALA A 54 -20.64 -11.61 -14.80
C ALA A 54 -22.09 -11.42 -14.29
N ALA A 55 -22.32 -10.42 -13.44
CA ALA A 55 -23.65 -10.10 -12.91
C ALA A 55 -24.60 -9.63 -14.02
N SER A 56 -24.15 -8.76 -14.93
CA SER A 56 -24.91 -8.33 -16.10
C SER A 56 -25.28 -9.53 -16.97
N ASN A 57 -24.31 -10.40 -17.31
CA ASN A 57 -24.58 -11.59 -18.11
C ASN A 57 -25.61 -12.54 -17.48
N VAL A 58 -25.56 -12.71 -16.15
CA VAL A 58 -26.56 -13.52 -15.43
C VAL A 58 -27.91 -12.82 -15.39
N ALA A 59 -27.95 -11.53 -15.08
CA ALA A 59 -29.17 -10.74 -15.04
C ALA A 59 -29.85 -10.69 -16.42
N ASP A 60 -29.09 -10.52 -17.50
CA ASP A 60 -29.59 -10.54 -18.88
C ASP A 60 -30.16 -11.91 -19.26
N LYS A 61 -29.51 -13.02 -18.85
CA LYS A 61 -30.06 -14.36 -19.05
C LYS A 61 -31.36 -14.59 -18.29
N VAL A 62 -31.41 -14.16 -17.02
CA VAL A 62 -32.62 -14.26 -16.19
C VAL A 62 -33.74 -13.41 -16.78
N LYS A 63 -33.44 -12.17 -17.18
CA LYS A 63 -34.41 -11.27 -17.80
C LYS A 63 -34.94 -11.83 -19.11
N ASN A 64 -34.09 -12.36 -19.99
CA ASN A 64 -34.51 -12.97 -21.26
C ASN A 64 -35.36 -14.24 -21.04
N ALA A 65 -35.03 -15.04 -20.01
CA ALA A 65 -35.84 -16.21 -19.65
C ALA A 65 -37.22 -15.82 -19.08
N PHE A 66 -37.33 -14.67 -18.41
CA PHE A 66 -38.58 -14.18 -17.82
C PHE A 66 -39.44 -13.37 -18.80
N ASP A 67 -38.84 -12.69 -19.78
CA ASP A 67 -39.52 -11.87 -20.79
C ASP A 67 -40.17 -12.72 -21.91
N LYS A 68 -39.74 -13.97 -22.07
CA LYS A 68 -40.24 -14.90 -23.11
C LYS A 68 -41.45 -15.75 -22.68
N HIS A 69 -42.04 -15.48 -21.52
CA HIS A 69 -43.29 -16.08 -21.01
C HIS A 69 -44.36 -14.99 -20.84
#